data_AF-A0A813M8Y7-F1
#
_entry.id   AF-A0A813M8Y7-F1
#
_cell.length_a   1.000
_cell.length_b   1.000
_cell.length_c   1.000
_cell.angle_alpha   90.00
_cell.angle_beta   90.00
_cell.angle_gamma   90.00
#
_symmetry.space_group_name_H-M   'P 1'
#
loop_
_entity.id
_entity.type
_entity.pdbx_description
1 polymer ?
#
loop_
_entity_poly.entity_id
_entity_poly.type
_entity_poly.pdbx_seq_one_letter_code
_entity_poly.pdbx_strand_id
1 'polypeptide(L)'
;MALVADAVIGNYQEKLMKLHHIPNVEMVFYSFMFGFLMILFGILMTNNLFPSIIIWNQHPLRTYGYGFLFSVFGYLGIDIVLTLIKEYGALICVTVTTCRKAITIVLSFILFSKPFIFDYVWSGLIVVLGIYLNIYSRNQAAFNDKIAYFVKIFFGSHLASKISTSTTPRILPV
;
A
#
# COMPACT_ATOMS: atom_id res chain seq x y z
N MET A 1 3.96 -6.74 -9.45
CA MET A 1 3.68 -5.66 -10.43
C MET A 1 2.75 -4.58 -9.88
N ALA A 2 1.58 -4.91 -9.31
CA ALA A 2 0.65 -3.90 -8.76
C ALA A 2 1.27 -2.94 -7.73
N LEU A 3 2.10 -3.44 -6.79
CA LEU A 3 2.75 -2.61 -5.77
C LEU A 3 3.75 -1.58 -6.33
N VAL A 4 4.42 -1.91 -7.44
CA VAL A 4 5.35 -0.99 -8.11
C VAL A 4 4.55 0.10 -8.82
N ALA A 5 3.45 -0.27 -9.48
CA ALA A 5 2.54 0.70 -10.08
C ALA A 5 1.93 1.65 -9.03
N ASP A 6 1.46 1.12 -7.90
CA ASP A 6 0.94 1.93 -6.78
C ASP A 6 2.00 2.94 -6.27
N ALA A 7 3.27 2.53 -6.18
CA ALA A 7 4.37 3.39 -5.74
C ALA A 7 4.74 4.47 -6.76
N VAL A 8 4.71 4.14 -8.06
CA VAL A 8 4.95 5.12 -9.13
C VAL A 8 3.81 6.14 -9.20
N ILE A 9 2.56 5.67 -9.11
CA ILE A 9 1.37 6.53 -9.13
C ILE A 9 1.40 7.50 -7.95
N GLY A 10 1.65 7.03 -6.71
CA GLY A 10 1.69 7.91 -5.54
C GLY A 10 2.74 9.02 -5.65
N ASN A 11 3.94 8.70 -6.14
CA ASN A 11 5.00 9.69 -6.36
C ASN A 11 4.68 10.67 -7.51
N TYR A 12 4.06 10.18 -8.58
CA TYR A 12 3.65 11.01 -9.71
C TYR A 12 2.50 11.95 -9.31
N GLN A 13 1.54 11.46 -8.53
CA GLN A 13 0.46 12.24 -7.95
C GLN A 13 1.01 13.35 -7.03
N GLU A 14 2.00 13.04 -6.17
CA GLU A 14 2.65 14.05 -5.33
C GLU A 14 3.37 15.13 -6.18
N LYS A 15 4.07 14.73 -7.24
CA LYS A 15 4.75 15.66 -8.15
C LYS A 15 3.76 16.57 -8.88
N LEU A 16 2.64 16.03 -9.35
CA LEU A 16 1.58 16.81 -10.01
C LEU A 16 0.90 17.81 -9.05
N MET A 17 0.64 17.40 -7.81
CA MET A 17 0.06 18.31 -6.80
C MET A 17 1.01 19.47 -6.47
N LYS A 18 2.31 19.22 -6.35
CA LYS A 18 3.32 20.25 -6.05
C LYS A 18 3.59 21.20 -7.23
N LEU A 19 3.57 20.69 -8.46
CA LEU A 19 3.94 21.46 -9.65
C LEU A 19 2.76 22.28 -10.22
N HIS A 20 1.53 21.74 -10.15
CA HIS A 20 0.36 22.33 -10.81
C HIS A 20 -0.77 22.79 -9.86
N HIS A 21 -0.63 22.65 -8.53
CA HIS A 21 -1.68 23.01 -7.55
C HIS A 21 -3.06 22.39 -7.86
N ILE A 22 -3.08 21.24 -8.53
CA ILE A 22 -4.31 20.58 -8.97
C ILE A 22 -5.08 20.10 -7.73
N PRO A 23 -6.38 20.38 -7.61
CA PRO A 23 -7.19 19.91 -6.50
C PRO A 23 -7.33 18.38 -6.53
N ASN A 24 -7.24 17.74 -5.35
CA ASN A 24 -7.32 16.29 -5.18
C ASN A 24 -8.53 15.67 -5.88
N VAL A 25 -9.67 16.35 -5.84
CA VAL A 25 -10.93 15.92 -6.46
C VAL A 25 -10.83 15.79 -7.97
N GLU A 26 -10.13 16.70 -8.66
CA GLU A 26 -9.97 16.62 -10.12
C GLU A 26 -9.11 15.41 -10.50
N MET A 27 -8.02 15.17 -9.76
CA MET A 27 -7.14 14.03 -10.00
C MET A 27 -7.88 12.69 -9.83
N VAL A 28 -8.76 12.61 -8.82
CA VAL A 28 -9.64 11.47 -8.58
C VAL A 28 -10.60 11.27 -9.75
N PHE A 29 -11.29 12.33 -10.14
CA PHE A 29 -12.29 12.30 -11.18
C PHE A 29 -11.71 11.82 -12.52
N TYR A 30 -10.56 12.36 -12.94
CA TYR A 30 -9.88 11.92 -14.16
C TYR A 30 -9.43 10.45 -14.10
N SER A 31 -8.91 10.02 -12.95
CA SER A 31 -8.46 8.63 -12.77
C SER A 31 -9.62 7.64 -12.86
N PHE A 32 -10.75 7.96 -12.24
CA PHE A 32 -11.96 7.13 -12.34
C PHE A 32 -12.60 7.17 -13.72
N MET A 33 -12.58 8.31 -14.41
CA MET A 33 -13.13 8.41 -15.77
C MET A 33 -12.32 7.55 -16.74
N PHE A 34 -10.99 7.59 -16.66
CA PHE A 34 -10.12 6.74 -17.47
C PHE A 34 -10.28 5.24 -17.10
N GLY A 35 -10.35 4.92 -15.80
CA GLY A 35 -10.60 3.56 -15.33
C GLY A 35 -11.93 3.00 -15.83
N PHE A 36 -12.99 3.80 -15.82
CA PHE A 36 -14.29 3.44 -16.37
C PHE A 36 -14.23 3.13 -17.87
N LEU A 37 -13.57 3.99 -18.66
CA LEU A 37 -13.42 3.77 -20.10
C LEU A 37 -12.65 2.49 -20.41
N MET A 38 -11.57 2.22 -19.68
CA MET A 38 -10.76 1.00 -19.84
C MET A 38 -11.56 -0.26 -19.50
N ILE A 39 -12.31 -0.25 -18.39
CA ILE A 39 -13.16 -1.39 -18.00
C ILE A 39 -14.30 -1.58 -19.00
N LEU A 40 -14.96 -0.50 -19.43
CA LEU A 40 -16.03 -0.55 -20.42
C LEU A 40 -15.54 -1.16 -21.73
N PHE A 41 -14.39 -0.71 -22.21
CA PHE A 41 -13.76 -1.26 -23.42
C PHE A 41 -13.39 -2.74 -23.27
N GLY A 42 -12.85 -3.14 -22.11
CA GLY A 42 -12.55 -4.55 -21.82
C GLY A 42 -13.79 -5.44 -21.84
N ILE A 43 -14.91 -4.98 -21.27
CA ILE A 43 -16.16 -5.76 -21.26
C ILE A 43 -16.78 -5.81 -22.66
N LEU A 44 -16.69 -4.72 -23.43
CA LEU A 44 -17.13 -4.69 -24.83
C LEU A 44 -16.34 -5.69 -25.68
N MET A 45 -15.01 -5.75 -25.54
CA MET A 45 -14.18 -6.71 -26.26
C MET A 45 -14.48 -8.17 -25.89
N THR A 46 -14.86 -8.42 -24.64
CA THR A 46 -15.17 -9.77 -24.16
C THR A 46 -16.64 -10.17 -24.42
N ASN A 47 -17.49 -9.27 -24.94
CA ASN A 47 -18.93 -9.48 -25.18
C ASN A 47 -19.74 -10.00 -23.96
N ASN A 48 -19.22 -9.85 -22.75
CA ASN A 48 -19.85 -10.37 -21.53
C ASN A 48 -20.84 -9.39 -20.88
N LEU A 49 -21.15 -8.27 -21.54
CA LEU A 49 -22.02 -7.21 -21.03
C LEU A 49 -23.44 -7.73 -20.73
N PHE A 50 -24.06 -8.39 -21.71
CA PHE A 50 -25.41 -8.94 -21.61
C PHE A 50 -25.55 -10.05 -20.55
N PRO A 51 -24.71 -11.10 -20.53
CA PRO A 51 -24.83 -12.14 -19.49
C PRO A 51 -24.59 -11.59 -18.08
N SER A 52 -23.73 -10.58 -17.91
CA SER A 52 -23.49 -9.95 -16.61
C SER A 52 -24.71 -9.21 -16.07
N ILE A 53 -25.45 -8.50 -16.94
CA ILE A 53 -26.68 -7.79 -16.56
C ILE A 53 -27.80 -8.76 -16.16
N ILE A 54 -27.91 -9.89 -16.87
CA ILE A 54 -28.91 -10.91 -16.58
C ILE A 54 -28.69 -11.52 -15.19
N ILE A 55 -27.43 -11.82 -14.84
CA ILE A 55 -27.06 -12.35 -13.51
C ILE A 55 -27.32 -11.32 -12.41
N TRP A 56 -26.99 -10.04 -12.65
CA TRP A 56 -27.25 -8.97 -11.67
C TRP A 56 -28.73 -8.73 -11.41
N ASN A 57 -29.58 -8.91 -12.42
CA ASN A 57 -31.04 -8.78 -12.29
C ASN A 57 -31.72 -9.94 -11.55
N GLN A 58 -31.02 -11.05 -11.25
CA GLN A 58 -31.61 -12.15 -10.48
C GLN A 58 -31.80 -11.80 -8.99
N HIS A 59 -30.94 -10.93 -8.44
CA HIS A 59 -31.03 -10.47 -7.05
C HIS A 59 -30.75 -8.96 -6.95
N PRO A 60 -31.65 -8.09 -7.46
CA PRO A 60 -31.35 -6.68 -7.65
C PRO A 60 -31.06 -5.96 -6.33
N LEU A 61 -31.86 -6.19 -5.28
CA LEU A 61 -31.69 -5.50 -3.98
C LEU A 61 -30.35 -5.82 -3.30
N ARG A 62 -29.88 -7.07 -3.32
CA ARG A 62 -28.60 -7.45 -2.70
C ARG A 62 -27.42 -7.02 -3.55
N THR A 63 -27.45 -7.28 -4.85
CA THR A 63 -26.31 -7.04 -5.74
C THR A 63 -26.08 -5.54 -5.96
N TYR A 64 -27.14 -4.77 -6.25
CA TYR A 64 -27.01 -3.32 -6.39
C TYR A 64 -26.73 -2.64 -5.03
N GLY A 65 -27.32 -3.14 -3.93
CA GLY A 65 -27.06 -2.61 -2.59
C GLY A 65 -25.61 -2.79 -2.13
N TYR A 66 -25.05 -4.00 -2.25
CA TYR A 66 -23.64 -4.25 -1.92
C TYR A 66 -22.69 -3.57 -2.90
N GLY A 67 -23.02 -3.52 -4.20
CA GLY A 67 -22.24 -2.80 -5.21
C GLY A 67 -22.18 -1.29 -4.95
N PHE A 68 -23.30 -0.70 -4.53
CA PHE A 68 -23.37 0.71 -4.13
C PHE A 68 -22.54 0.98 -2.88
N LEU A 69 -22.73 0.19 -1.81
CA LEU A 69 -21.94 0.32 -0.58
C LEU A 69 -20.44 0.17 -0.85
N PHE A 70 -20.05 -0.85 -1.61
CA PHE A 70 -18.67 -1.08 -2.01
C PHE A 70 -18.09 0.12 -2.77
N SER A 71 -18.86 0.73 -3.66
CA SER A 71 -18.42 1.92 -4.42
C SER A 71 -18.25 3.14 -3.52
N VAL A 72 -19.17 3.37 -2.57
CA VAL A 72 -19.07 4.48 -1.60
C VAL A 72 -17.83 4.31 -0.72
N PHE A 73 -17.63 3.13 -0.13
CA PHE A 73 -16.43 2.84 0.66
C PHE A 73 -15.15 2.91 -0.18
N GLY A 74 -15.20 2.48 -1.45
CA GLY A 74 -14.09 2.59 -2.39
C GLY A 74 -13.69 4.04 -2.67
N TYR A 75 -14.66 4.91 -2.92
CA TYR A 75 -14.42 6.34 -3.13
C TYR A 75 -13.85 7.00 -1.87
N LEU A 76 -14.47 6.78 -0.71
CA LEU A 76 -13.99 7.32 0.58
C LEU A 76 -12.56 6.82 0.90
N GLY A 77 -12.27 5.55 0.62
CA GLY A 77 -10.94 4.99 0.84
C GLY A 77 -9.85 5.65 -0.02
N ILE A 78 -10.16 5.97 -1.28
CA ILE A 78 -9.22 6.65 -2.19
C ILE A 78 -9.06 8.13 -1.81
N ASP A 79 -10.15 8.80 -1.40
CA ASP A 79 -10.12 10.18 -0.93
C ASP A 79 -9.23 10.36 0.32
N ILE A 80 -9.36 9.46 1.30
CA ILE A 80 -8.49 9.43 2.48
C ILE A 80 -7.02 9.22 2.07
N VAL A 81 -6.76 8.30 1.13
CA VAL A 81 -5.41 8.02 0.64
C VAL A 81 -4.78 9.25 -0.03
N LEU A 82 -5.53 9.97 -0.85
CA LEU A 82 -5.03 11.16 -1.54
C LEU A 82 -4.85 12.35 -0.60
N THR A 83 -5.73 12.50 0.38
CA THR A 83 -5.56 13.47 1.45
C THR A 83 -4.30 13.19 2.26
N LEU A 84 -4.02 11.90 2.56
CA LEU A 84 -2.79 11.50 3.25
C LEU A 84 -1.53 11.78 2.41
N ILE A 85 -1.58 11.56 1.09
CA ILE A 85 -0.48 11.93 0.18
C ILE A 85 -0.24 13.44 0.21
N LYS A 86 -1.31 14.24 0.23
CA LYS A 86 -1.22 15.70 0.22
C LYS A 86 -0.61 16.25 1.52
N GLU A 87 -1.01 15.73 2.67
CA GLU A 87 -0.53 16.23 3.96
C GLU A 87 0.84 15.65 4.37
N TYR A 88 1.07 14.36 4.11
CA TYR A 88 2.22 13.60 4.63
C TYR A 88 3.16 13.08 3.53
N GLY A 89 2.83 13.29 2.26
CA GLY A 89 3.62 12.82 1.12
C GLY A 89 3.38 11.35 0.74
N ALA A 90 3.89 10.93 -0.41
CA ALA A 90 3.69 9.60 -1.00
C ALA A 90 4.31 8.48 -0.15
N LEU A 91 5.44 8.76 0.52
CA LEU A 91 6.14 7.77 1.34
C LEU A 91 5.29 7.30 2.56
N ILE A 92 4.49 8.20 3.13
CA ILE A 92 3.61 7.86 4.26
C ILE A 92 2.38 7.08 3.78
N CYS A 93 1.81 7.47 2.66
CA CYS A 93 0.73 6.75 1.98
C CYS A 93 1.05 5.28 1.65
N VAL A 94 2.19 5.01 1.01
CA VAL A 94 2.59 3.64 0.62
C VAL A 94 2.68 2.72 1.84
N THR A 95 2.98 3.29 3.00
CA THR A 95 3.08 2.48 4.21
C THR A 95 1.74 2.19 4.83
N VAL A 96 0.87 3.20 4.92
CA VAL A 96 -0.48 3.00 5.45
C VAL A 96 -1.23 1.97 4.60
N THR A 97 -1.06 2.01 3.28
CA THR A 97 -1.64 0.99 2.39
C THR A 97 -1.02 -0.39 2.57
N THR A 98 0.28 -0.48 2.86
CA THR A 98 0.94 -1.77 3.17
C THR A 98 0.48 -2.34 4.51
N CYS A 99 0.35 -1.50 5.54
CA CYS A 99 -0.20 -1.88 6.84
C CYS A 99 -1.65 -2.38 6.68
N ARG A 100 -2.48 -1.67 5.92
CA ARG A 100 -3.85 -2.12 5.60
C ARG A 100 -3.86 -3.48 4.92
N LYS A 101 -3.02 -3.69 3.88
CA LYS A 101 -2.88 -4.98 3.18
C LYS A 101 -2.48 -6.10 4.17
N ALA A 102 -1.55 -5.82 5.07
CA ALA A 102 -1.11 -6.75 6.10
C ALA A 102 -2.21 -7.13 7.10
N ILE A 103 -2.96 -6.15 7.62
CA ILE A 103 -4.09 -6.40 8.52
C ILE A 103 -5.13 -7.29 7.83
N THR A 104 -5.44 -7.04 6.56
CA THR A 104 -6.37 -7.88 5.79
C THR A 104 -5.87 -9.32 5.65
N ILE A 105 -4.56 -9.53 5.42
CA ILE A 105 -3.97 -10.88 5.34
C ILE A 105 -4.12 -11.59 6.69
N VAL A 106 -3.74 -10.95 7.78
CA VAL A 106 -3.85 -11.53 9.14
C VAL A 106 -5.31 -11.85 9.48
N LEU A 107 -6.23 -10.92 9.19
CA LEU A 107 -7.65 -11.11 9.44
C LEU A 107 -8.21 -12.27 8.60
N SER A 108 -7.77 -12.41 7.35
CA SER A 108 -8.17 -13.52 6.48
C SER A 108 -7.73 -14.88 7.06
N PHE A 109 -6.54 -14.96 7.64
CA PHE A 109 -6.06 -16.18 8.32
C PHE A 109 -6.82 -16.49 9.61
N ILE A 110 -7.27 -15.48 10.37
CA ILE A 110 -8.07 -15.67 11.59
C ILE A 110 -9.50 -16.10 11.24
N LEU A 111 -10.11 -15.46 10.24
CA LEU A 111 -11.52 -15.62 9.89
C LEU A 111 -11.76 -16.88 9.04
N PHE A 112 -10.79 -17.25 8.19
CA PHE A 112 -10.74 -18.56 7.53
C PHE A 112 -9.75 -19.47 8.26
N SER A 113 -10.17 -20.03 9.41
CA SER A 113 -9.41 -21.05 10.13
C SER A 113 -9.37 -22.36 9.32
N LYS A 114 -8.48 -22.42 8.33
CA LYS A 114 -8.11 -23.66 7.63
C LYS A 114 -7.35 -24.58 8.61
N PRO A 115 -7.43 -25.93 8.45
CA PRO A 115 -6.85 -26.87 9.38
C PRO A 115 -5.36 -26.60 9.59
N PHE A 116 -4.97 -26.41 10.85
CA PHE A 116 -3.62 -26.05 11.27
C PHE A 116 -2.61 -27.15 10.90
N ILE A 117 -1.90 -26.93 9.80
CA ILE A 117 -0.70 -27.66 9.38
C ILE A 117 0.52 -26.78 9.69
N PHE A 118 1.64 -27.36 10.10
CA PHE A 118 2.85 -26.65 10.54
C PHE A 118 3.38 -25.61 9.53
N ASP A 119 3.11 -25.76 8.23
CA ASP A 119 3.51 -24.81 7.17
C ASP A 119 2.82 -23.44 7.28
N TYR A 120 1.63 -23.37 7.91
CA TYR A 120 0.95 -22.10 8.16
C TYR A 120 1.65 -21.25 9.22
N VAL A 121 2.36 -21.88 10.16
CA VAL A 121 3.15 -21.17 11.17
C VAL A 121 4.35 -20.49 10.53
N TRP A 122 5.05 -21.19 9.62
CA TRP A 122 6.18 -20.62 8.89
C TRP A 122 5.78 -19.47 7.98
N SER A 123 4.68 -19.61 7.24
CA SER A 123 4.15 -18.53 6.39
C SER A 123 3.62 -17.34 7.20
N GLY A 124 2.97 -17.58 8.34
CA GLY A 124 2.56 -16.52 9.27
C GLY A 124 3.74 -15.76 9.86
N LEU A 125 4.81 -16.47 10.24
CA LEU A 125 6.04 -15.88 10.76
C LEU A 125 6.72 -15.01 9.70
N ILE A 126 6.78 -15.46 8.43
CA ILE A 126 7.31 -14.67 7.30
C ILE A 126 6.48 -13.40 7.07
N VAL A 127 5.15 -13.46 7.15
CA VAL A 127 4.28 -12.28 7.00
C VAL A 127 4.53 -11.28 8.13
N VAL A 128 4.59 -11.75 9.38
CA VAL A 128 4.88 -10.90 10.56
C VAL A 128 6.28 -10.28 10.45
N LEU A 129 7.27 -11.05 10.01
CA LEU A 129 8.65 -10.59 9.83
C LEU A 129 8.73 -9.58 8.67
N GLY A 130 7.96 -9.75 7.60
CA GLY A 130 7.82 -8.77 6.53
C GLY A 130 7.17 -7.45 6.98
N ILE A 131 6.16 -7.50 7.84
CA ILE A 131 5.54 -6.32 8.46
C ILE A 131 6.52 -5.63 9.41
N TYR A 132 7.23 -6.42 10.23
CA TYR A 132 8.25 -5.91 11.15
C TYR A 132 9.39 -5.20 10.40
N LEU A 133 9.88 -5.80 9.31
CA LEU A 133 10.89 -5.20 8.43
C LEU A 133 10.36 -3.93 7.74
N ASN A 134 9.08 -3.90 7.34
CA ASN A 134 8.46 -2.71 6.76
C ASN A 134 8.43 -1.55 7.77
N ILE A 135 8.07 -1.81 9.02
CA ILE A 135 8.07 -0.82 10.11
C ILE A 135 9.51 -0.39 10.46
N TYR A 136 10.44 -1.35 10.55
CA TYR A 136 11.85 -1.12 10.83
C TYR A 136 12.53 -0.25 9.76
N SER A 137 12.33 -0.58 8.49
CA SER A 137 12.88 0.17 7.35
C SER A 137 12.41 1.61 7.32
N ARG A 138 11.25 1.91 7.92
CA ARG A 138 10.69 3.27 7.93
C ARG A 138 11.12 4.09 9.11
N ASN A 139 11.35 3.46 10.26
CA ASN A 139 11.85 4.14 11.43
C ASN A 139 13.38 4.02 11.56
N GLN A 140 14.08 3.93 10.41
CA GLN A 140 15.49 3.58 10.31
C GLN A 140 16.38 4.48 11.19
N ALA A 141 16.05 5.77 11.32
CA ALA A 141 16.78 6.72 12.16
C ALA A 141 16.61 6.44 13.67
N ALA A 142 15.38 6.23 14.16
CA ALA A 142 15.12 5.99 15.59
C ALA A 142 15.42 4.55 16.02
N PHE A 143 15.36 3.60 15.09
CA PHE A 143 15.67 2.19 15.35
C PHE A 143 17.15 1.86 15.16
N ASN A 144 17.90 2.57 14.31
CA ASN A 144 19.36 2.44 14.27
C ASN A 144 19.98 2.79 15.62
N ASP A 145 19.46 3.79 16.34
CA ASP A 145 20.00 4.13 17.66
C ASP A 145 19.74 3.03 18.68
N LYS A 146 18.56 2.40 18.67
CA LYS A 146 18.23 1.28 19.56
C LYS A 146 18.97 0.00 19.18
N ILE A 147 19.12 -0.31 17.89
CA ILE A 147 19.87 -1.48 17.43
C ILE A 147 21.36 -1.27 17.62
N ALA A 148 21.89 -0.07 17.37
CA ALA A 148 23.28 0.25 17.71
C ALA A 148 23.52 0.11 19.20
N TYR A 149 22.59 0.54 20.06
CA TYR A 149 22.71 0.37 21.51
C TYR A 149 22.64 -1.12 21.92
N PHE A 150 21.71 -1.89 21.35
CA PHE A 150 21.54 -3.30 21.64
C PHE A 150 22.72 -4.16 21.14
N VAL A 151 23.22 -3.89 19.92
CA VAL A 151 24.43 -4.52 19.36
C VAL A 151 25.68 -4.12 20.15
N LYS A 152 25.75 -2.89 20.65
CA LYS A 152 26.87 -2.44 21.50
C LYS A 152 26.84 -3.09 22.89
N ILE A 153 25.65 -3.39 23.42
CA ILE A 153 25.45 -4.17 24.66
C ILE A 153 25.76 -5.66 24.47
N PHE A 154 25.33 -6.25 23.35
CA PHE A 154 25.44 -7.69 23.14
C PHE A 154 26.77 -8.12 22.49
N PHE A 155 27.42 -7.24 21.73
CA PHE A 155 28.56 -7.57 20.86
C PHE A 155 29.84 -6.74 21.12
N GLY A 156 29.98 -6.16 22.31
CA GLY A 156 31.26 -5.69 22.89
C GLY A 156 32.34 -5.18 21.93
N SER A 157 32.40 -3.84 21.77
CA SER A 157 33.52 -3.01 21.22
C SER A 157 34.18 -3.34 19.87
N HIS A 158 34.04 -4.51 19.25
CA HIS A 158 34.95 -4.91 18.17
C HIS A 158 34.50 -4.52 16.75
N LEU A 159 33.25 -4.07 16.56
CA LEU A 159 32.66 -3.76 15.24
C LEU A 159 32.36 -2.28 14.98
N ALA A 160 32.43 -1.41 16.01
CA ALA A 160 32.08 0.00 15.89
C ALA A 160 33.02 0.82 14.99
N SER A 161 34.25 0.36 14.75
CA SER A 161 35.22 1.08 13.91
C SER A 161 34.96 0.94 12.40
N LYS A 162 34.15 -0.04 11.96
CA LYS A 162 33.98 -0.36 10.53
C LYS A 162 32.75 0.30 9.88
N ILE A 163 31.86 0.89 10.68
CA ILE A 163 30.62 1.52 10.19
C ILE A 163 30.78 3.05 10.08
N SER A 164 31.61 3.69 10.92
CA SER A 164 31.81 5.15 10.92
C SER A 164 32.53 5.70 9.68
N THR A 165 33.18 4.86 8.86
CA THR A 165 33.89 5.30 7.64
C THR A 165 33.03 5.26 6.37
N SER A 166 31.78 4.80 6.44
CA SER A 166 30.85 4.74 5.29
C SER A 166 29.80 5.86 5.29
N THR A 167 29.73 6.70 6.33
CA THR A 167 28.64 7.67 6.57
C THR A 167 29.11 9.12 6.72
N THR A 168 30.11 9.53 5.94
CA THR A 168 30.42 10.96 5.74
C THR A 168 30.31 11.38 4.27
N PRO A 169 29.71 12.54 3.99
CA PRO A 169 29.01 12.83 2.74
C PRO A 169 29.97 13.26 1.63
N ARG A 170 29.82 12.71 0.42
CA ARG A 170 30.47 13.26 -0.78
C ARG A 170 29.66 14.45 -1.30
N ILE A 171 29.79 15.56 -0.59
CA ILE A 171 29.53 16.90 -1.12
C ILE A 171 30.67 17.15 -2.12
N LEU A 172 30.35 17.26 -3.40
CA LEU A 172 31.31 17.70 -4.42
C LEU A 172 31.52 19.21 -4.28
N PRO A 173 32.77 19.71 -4.16
CA PRO A 173 33.07 21.12 -4.27
C PRO A 173 33.40 21.51 -5.72
N VAL A 174 32.91 22.72 -6.07
CA VAL A 174 33.17 23.58 -7.24
C VAL A 174 32.49 23.19 -8.55
#